data_AF-A0A453LTJ0-F1
#
_entry.id   AF-A0A453LTJ0-F1
#
_cell.length_a   1.000
_cell.length_b   1.000
_cell.length_c   1.000
_cell.angle_alpha   90.00
_cell.angle_beta   90.00
_cell.angle_gamma   90.00
#
_symmetry.space_group_name_H-M   'P 1'
#
loop_
_entity.id
_entity.type
_entity.pdbx_description
1 polymer ?
#
loop_
_entity_poly.entity_id
_entity_poly.type
_entity_poly.pdbx_seq_one_letter_code
_entity_poly.pdbx_strand_id
1 'polypeptide(L)'
;PNRVLLLACHGSMATSEQRLIFDKAPPNVRKVVLATNMAEASITINDIVFVMDCGKAKETTYDALNNTPCLLPSWISKASSRQRRGRAGRVQPGECYHLYPRCVYDAFAEYQLPELLRTPLNSLCLQIKSLQVDSIGEFLSAALQPPEPRAVQNAVEFLKMIGSLDENENLTDLGRYLSMLPVDPKLGKMLIMGAVFRCIDPILTVVAGLSARDPFLLPQDKKD
;
A
#
# COMPACT_ATOMS: atom_id res chain seq x y z
N PRO A 1 25.90 7.23 25.84
CA PRO A 1 26.03 8.31 24.85
C PRO A 1 25.08 9.47 25.22
N ASN A 2 25.61 10.68 25.35
CA ASN A 2 24.84 11.85 25.80
C ASN A 2 24.18 12.61 24.64
N ARG A 3 24.34 12.14 23.40
CA ARG A 3 23.81 12.77 22.18
C ARG A 3 23.02 11.75 21.35
N VAL A 4 21.95 12.23 20.74
CA VAL A 4 21.04 11.44 19.89
C VAL A 4 20.96 12.08 18.50
N LEU A 5 21.02 11.25 17.46
CA LEU A 5 20.69 11.62 16.09
C LEU A 5 19.30 11.05 15.79
N LEU A 6 18.29 11.92 15.74
CA LEU A 6 16.91 11.54 15.46
C LEU A 6 16.63 11.67 13.96
N LEU A 7 16.19 10.58 13.34
CA LEU A 7 15.84 10.53 11.92
C LEU A 7 14.43 9.97 11.77
N ALA A 8 13.64 10.55 10.88
CA ALA A 8 12.35 9.96 10.50
C ALA A 8 12.50 9.15 9.20
N CYS A 9 11.64 8.15 9.04
CA CYS A 9 11.55 7.33 7.85
C CYS A 9 10.07 7.07 7.54
N HIS A 10 9.53 7.86 6.62
CA HIS A 10 8.15 7.77 6.15
C HIS A 10 8.09 7.75 4.62
N GLY A 11 7.09 7.07 4.05
CA GLY A 11 6.94 6.91 2.60
C GLY A 11 6.71 8.21 1.85
N SER A 12 6.30 9.26 2.58
CA SER A 12 6.10 10.62 2.08
C SER A 12 7.30 11.56 2.29
N MET A 13 8.49 11.05 2.65
CA MET A 13 9.72 11.85 2.78
C MET A 13 10.55 11.87 1.49
N ALA A 14 11.38 12.89 1.29
CA ALA A 14 12.23 12.93 0.10
C ALA A 14 13.25 11.76 0.12
N THR A 15 13.60 11.23 -1.06
CA THR A 15 14.56 10.11 -1.15
C THR A 15 15.92 10.45 -0.55
N SER A 16 16.36 11.71 -0.68
CA SER A 16 17.59 12.21 -0.04
C SER A 16 17.52 12.10 1.49
N GLU A 17 16.39 12.44 2.11
CA GLU A 17 16.19 12.35 3.56
C GLU A 17 16.12 10.90 4.04
N GLN A 18 15.42 10.04 3.28
CA GLN A 18 15.35 8.61 3.59
C GLN A 18 16.74 7.94 3.53
N ARG A 19 17.65 8.42 2.67
CA ARG A 19 19.00 7.84 2.57
C ARG A 19 19.84 8.05 3.84
N LEU A 20 19.58 9.10 4.61
CA LEU A 20 20.33 9.41 5.83
C LEU A 20 20.26 8.31 6.88
N ILE A 21 19.21 7.48 6.87
CA ILE A 21 19.04 6.39 7.84
C ILE A 21 20.06 5.26 7.65
N PHE A 22 20.65 5.13 6.45
CA PHE A 22 21.63 4.09 6.14
C PHE A 22 23.03 4.43 6.63
N ASP A 23 23.32 5.72 6.83
CA ASP A 23 24.62 6.15 7.31
C ASP A 23 24.82 5.77 8.78
N LYS A 24 26.05 5.44 9.14
CA LYS A 24 26.42 5.18 10.53
C LYS A 24 26.42 6.49 11.31
N ALA A 25 25.94 6.45 12.56
CA ALA A 25 26.04 7.61 13.43
C ALA A 25 27.51 7.96 13.74
N PRO A 26 27.82 9.25 13.94
CA PRO A 26 29.13 9.67 14.43
C PRO A 26 29.49 9.04 15.78
N PRO A 27 30.79 8.96 16.12
CA PRO A 27 31.23 8.48 17.43
C PRO A 27 30.53 9.19 18.60
N ASN A 28 30.18 8.46 19.65
CA ASN A 28 29.46 8.94 20.84
C ASN A 28 28.03 9.47 20.60
N VAL A 29 27.43 9.24 19.43
CA VAL A 29 26.04 9.59 19.10
C VAL A 29 25.20 8.33 18.91
N ARG A 30 24.01 8.28 19.53
CA ARG A 30 23.04 7.18 19.29
C ARG A 30 22.08 7.56 18.16
N LYS A 31 22.03 6.74 17.11
CA LYS A 31 20.99 6.85 16.07
C LYS A 31 19.65 6.37 16.60
N VAL A 32 18.60 7.14 16.38
CA VAL A 32 17.20 6.77 16.65
C VAL A 32 16.40 7.03 15.38
N VAL A 33 15.79 5.98 14.84
CA VAL A 33 14.99 6.06 13.61
C VAL A 33 13.51 5.87 13.95
N LEU A 34 12.69 6.87 13.65
CA LEU A 34 11.23 6.81 13.76
C LEU A 34 10.67 6.37 12.40
N ALA A 35 10.17 5.15 12.30
CA ALA A 35 9.73 4.57 11.03
C ALA A 35 8.29 4.05 11.07
N THR A 36 7.64 4.01 9.90
CA THR A 36 6.41 3.24 9.70
C THR A 36 6.72 1.75 9.46
N ASN A 37 5.70 0.96 9.15
CA ASN A 37 5.83 -0.42 8.68
C ASN A 37 6.72 -0.58 7.41
N MET A 38 7.15 0.50 6.75
CA MET A 38 8.15 0.43 5.69
C MET A 38 9.50 -0.15 6.14
N ALA A 39 9.89 0.08 7.40
CA ALA A 39 11.11 -0.50 7.96
C ALA A 39 10.99 -2.01 8.24
N GLU A 40 9.77 -2.55 8.22
CA GLU A 40 9.48 -3.96 8.43
C GLU A 40 9.82 -4.81 7.21
N ALA A 41 9.64 -4.28 6.00
CA ALA A 41 9.87 -5.01 4.74
C ALA A 41 10.85 -4.26 3.81
N SER A 42 10.46 -3.08 3.33
CA SER A 42 11.08 -2.37 2.20
C SER A 42 12.45 -1.76 2.47
N ILE A 43 12.82 -1.55 3.75
CA ILE A 43 14.05 -0.85 4.12
C ILE A 43 14.87 -1.71 5.09
N THR A 44 16.17 -1.78 4.86
CA THR A 44 17.11 -2.52 5.71
C THR A 44 18.17 -1.58 6.28
N ILE A 45 18.00 -1.26 7.56
CA ILE A 45 18.99 -0.50 8.35
C ILE A 45 19.85 -1.52 9.09
N ASN A 46 21.17 -1.51 8.83
CA ASN A 46 22.05 -2.59 9.26
C ASN A 46 22.44 -2.50 10.75
N ASP A 47 22.50 -1.32 11.33
CA ASP A 47 23.00 -1.06 12.69
C ASP A 47 21.91 -0.97 13.77
N ILE A 48 20.73 -1.56 13.51
CA ILE A 48 19.65 -1.64 14.49
C ILE A 48 19.91 -2.80 15.46
N VAL A 49 19.92 -2.48 16.75
CA VAL A 49 20.08 -3.44 17.86
C VAL A 49 18.90 -3.37 18.83
N PHE A 50 18.15 -2.27 18.82
CA PHE A 50 16.97 -2.05 19.65
C PHE A 50 15.79 -1.71 18.76
N VAL A 51 14.68 -2.43 18.91
CA VAL A 51 13.41 -2.17 18.23
C VAL A 51 12.35 -1.82 19.27
N MET A 52 11.65 -0.71 19.06
CA MET A 52 10.48 -0.31 19.83
C MET A 52 9.24 -0.54 18.96
N ASP A 53 8.47 -1.58 19.24
CA ASP A 53 7.30 -1.96 18.46
C ASP A 53 6.01 -1.49 19.15
N CYS A 54 5.34 -0.50 18.55
CA CYS A 54 4.07 0.01 19.05
C CYS A 54 2.87 -0.91 18.76
N GLY A 55 3.04 -1.96 17.95
CA GLY A 55 1.97 -2.90 17.60
C GLY A 55 0.94 -2.35 16.61
N LYS A 56 1.11 -1.13 16.11
CA LYS A 56 0.18 -0.49 15.17
C LYS A 56 0.82 -0.24 13.81
N ALA A 57 -0.02 -0.22 12.78
CA ALA A 57 0.31 0.26 11.44
C ALA A 57 -0.93 0.90 10.82
N LYS A 58 -0.75 1.80 9.84
CA LYS A 58 -1.85 2.21 8.97
C LYS A 58 -1.94 1.22 7.81
N GLU A 59 -3.11 0.67 7.59
CA GLU A 59 -3.35 -0.31 6.53
C GLU A 59 -4.51 0.13 5.65
N THR A 60 -4.35 -0.10 4.34
CA THR A 60 -5.45 0.09 3.39
C THR A 60 -6.43 -1.06 3.55
N THR A 61 -7.67 -0.70 3.86
CA THR A 61 -8.83 -1.59 3.88
C THR A 61 -9.84 -1.15 2.81
N TYR A 62 -10.76 -2.04 2.46
CA TYR A 62 -11.83 -1.74 1.51
C TYR A 62 -13.16 -2.09 2.13
N ASP A 63 -14.05 -1.11 2.21
CA ASP A 63 -15.44 -1.31 2.61
C ASP A 63 -16.29 -1.57 1.36
N ALA A 64 -16.64 -2.83 1.13
CA ALA A 64 -17.46 -3.24 -0.01
C ALA A 64 -18.93 -2.80 0.10
N LEU A 65 -19.41 -2.45 1.30
CA LEU A 65 -20.76 -1.91 1.48
C LEU A 65 -20.84 -0.48 0.95
N ASN A 66 -19.85 0.33 1.33
CA ASN A 66 -19.76 1.75 0.96
C ASN A 66 -18.88 2.03 -0.28
N ASN A 67 -18.36 0.98 -0.91
CA ASN A 67 -17.45 1.05 -2.07
C ASN A 67 -16.28 2.04 -1.87
N THR A 68 -15.69 2.06 -0.68
CA THR A 68 -14.71 3.09 -0.30
C THR A 68 -13.42 2.46 0.23
N PRO A 69 -12.25 2.80 -0.33
CA PRO A 69 -10.96 2.46 0.27
C PRO A 69 -10.69 3.36 1.48
N CYS A 70 -10.24 2.76 2.58
CA CYS A 70 -9.98 3.42 3.84
C CYS A 70 -8.53 3.18 4.26
N LEU A 71 -7.90 4.17 4.92
CA LEU A 71 -6.57 4.02 5.51
C LEU A 71 -6.67 4.23 7.02
N LEU A 72 -6.74 3.13 7.78
CA LEU A 72 -7.02 3.17 9.21
C LEU A 72 -5.86 2.61 10.03
N PRO A 73 -5.60 3.15 11.24
CA PRO A 73 -4.65 2.55 12.17
C PRO A 73 -5.21 1.23 12.72
N SER A 74 -4.59 0.11 12.37
CA SER A 74 -4.93 -1.24 12.81
C SER A 74 -3.85 -1.82 13.72
N TRP A 75 -4.21 -2.85 14.49
CA TRP A 75 -3.22 -3.71 15.14
C TRP A 75 -2.52 -4.56 14.09
N ILE A 76 -1.21 -4.76 14.25
CA ILE A 76 -0.42 -5.59 13.34
C ILE A 76 -0.69 -7.08 13.57
N SER A 77 -0.26 -7.93 12.63
CA SER A 77 -0.29 -9.38 12.82
C SER A 77 0.86 -9.89 13.69
N LYS A 78 0.72 -11.10 14.24
CA LYS A 78 1.80 -11.81 14.93
C LYS A 78 3.01 -11.99 14.01
N ALA A 79 2.78 -12.30 12.73
CA ALA A 79 3.83 -12.35 11.72
C ALA A 79 4.60 -11.02 11.61
N SER A 80 3.90 -9.89 11.59
CA SER A 80 4.54 -8.56 11.50
C SER A 80 5.39 -8.26 12.74
N SER A 81 4.88 -8.56 13.93
CA SER A 81 5.64 -8.44 15.19
C SER A 81 6.92 -9.28 15.17
N ARG A 82 6.84 -10.52 14.65
CA ARG A 82 8.03 -11.39 14.47
C ARG A 82 9.03 -10.79 13.48
N GLN A 83 8.57 -10.19 12.38
CA GLN A 83 9.44 -9.51 11.41
C GLN A 83 10.14 -8.31 12.03
N ARG A 84 9.42 -7.47 12.79
CA ARG A 84 9.97 -6.31 13.51
C ARG A 84 11.03 -6.74 14.51
N ARG A 85 10.76 -7.76 15.32
CA ARG A 85 11.76 -8.36 16.23
C ARG A 85 13.02 -8.79 15.49
N GLY A 86 12.89 -9.39 14.31
CA GLY A 86 14.02 -9.81 13.48
C GLY A 86 14.94 -8.67 13.03
N ARG A 87 14.47 -7.42 13.03
CA ARG A 87 15.28 -6.25 12.66
C ARG A 87 16.36 -5.92 13.69
N ALA A 88 16.20 -6.28 14.96
CA ALA A 88 17.18 -6.07 16.02
C ALA A 88 18.35 -7.07 16.01
N GLY A 89 18.19 -8.23 15.34
CA GLY A 89 19.12 -9.36 15.44
C GLY A 89 20.08 -9.52 14.26
N ARG A 90 20.29 -8.47 13.45
CA ARG A 90 21.02 -8.61 12.17
C ARG A 90 22.53 -8.61 12.31
N VAL A 91 23.06 -7.75 13.17
CA VAL A 91 24.51 -7.53 13.31
C VAL A 91 25.07 -8.11 14.60
N GLN A 92 24.25 -8.19 15.64
CA GLN A 92 24.60 -8.72 16.95
C GLN A 92 23.30 -9.07 17.72
N PRO A 93 23.38 -9.75 18.88
CA PRO A 93 22.21 -9.92 19.75
C PRO A 93 21.57 -8.57 20.07
N GLY A 94 20.25 -8.48 19.87
CA GLY A 94 19.49 -7.24 20.07
C GLY A 94 18.19 -7.49 20.81
N GLU A 95 17.52 -6.39 21.16
CA GLU A 95 16.31 -6.39 21.97
C GLU A 95 15.13 -5.77 21.21
N CYS A 96 13.94 -6.34 21.40
CA CYS A 96 12.69 -5.83 20.84
C CYS A 96 11.69 -5.64 21.97
N TYR A 97 11.31 -4.39 22.20
CA TYR A 97 10.34 -3.99 23.21
C TYR A 97 8.98 -3.79 22.55
N HIS A 98 8.00 -4.58 22.99
CA HIS A 98 6.62 -4.48 22.53
C HIS A 98 5.83 -3.57 23.48
N LEU A 99 5.21 -2.51 22.96
CA LEU A 99 4.44 -1.54 23.75
C LEU A 99 2.97 -1.96 23.92
N TYR A 100 2.72 -3.26 24.02
CA TYR A 100 1.40 -3.85 24.20
C TYR A 100 1.48 -5.07 25.11
N PRO A 101 0.46 -5.31 25.95
CA PRO A 101 0.44 -6.46 26.85
C PRO A 101 0.24 -7.76 26.09
N ARG A 102 0.58 -8.88 26.73
CA ARG A 102 0.48 -10.23 26.13
C ARG A 102 -0.95 -10.57 25.69
N CYS A 103 -1.97 -10.17 26.45
CA CYS A 103 -3.37 -10.39 26.06
C CYS A 103 -3.74 -9.71 24.72
N VAL A 104 -3.16 -8.55 24.42
CA VAL A 104 -3.34 -7.86 23.13
C VAL A 104 -2.62 -8.60 22.01
N TYR A 105 -1.38 -9.06 22.26
CA TYR A 105 -0.64 -9.88 21.30
C TYR A 105 -1.36 -11.20 20.99
N ASP A 106 -1.93 -11.86 22.00
CA ASP A 106 -2.64 -13.12 21.82
C ASP A 106 -3.88 -12.96 20.94
N ALA A 107 -4.51 -11.77 20.98
CA ALA A 107 -5.64 -11.38 20.13
C ALA A 107 -5.25 -10.92 18.71
N PHE A 108 -3.96 -10.72 18.41
CA PHE A 108 -3.54 -10.39 17.04
C PHE A 108 -3.85 -11.54 16.07
N ALA A 109 -4.24 -11.18 14.85
CA ALA A 109 -4.31 -12.13 13.75
C ALA A 109 -2.93 -12.73 13.48
N GLU A 110 -2.88 -14.00 13.08
CA GLU A 110 -1.61 -14.67 12.81
C GLU A 110 -0.85 -14.02 11.63
N TYR A 111 -1.59 -13.68 10.58
CA TYR A 111 -1.10 -13.04 9.36
C TYR A 111 -1.95 -11.82 9.01
N GLN A 112 -1.37 -10.90 8.24
CA GLN A 112 -2.11 -9.79 7.67
C GLN A 112 -3.09 -10.31 6.62
N LEU A 113 -4.25 -9.68 6.49
CA LEU A 113 -5.23 -10.02 5.47
C LEU A 113 -4.60 -9.81 4.06
N PRO A 114 -4.70 -10.79 3.14
CA PRO A 114 -4.17 -10.66 1.79
C PRO A 114 -4.74 -9.44 1.06
N GLU A 115 -3.93 -8.84 0.19
CA GLU A 115 -4.32 -7.64 -0.57
C GLU A 115 -5.63 -7.85 -1.36
N LEU A 116 -5.78 -9.03 -1.97
CA LEU A 116 -6.99 -9.45 -2.69
C LEU A 116 -8.29 -9.27 -1.90
N LEU A 117 -8.25 -9.36 -0.57
CA LEU A 117 -9.42 -9.26 0.29
C LEU A 117 -9.65 -7.86 0.87
N ARG A 118 -8.75 -6.90 0.63
CA ARG A 118 -8.77 -5.58 1.29
C ARG A 118 -8.52 -4.40 0.35
N THR A 119 -8.50 -4.62 -0.96
CA THR A 119 -8.37 -3.57 -1.97
C THR A 119 -9.50 -3.65 -3.00
N PRO A 120 -9.88 -2.53 -3.63
CA PRO A 120 -10.77 -2.55 -4.79
C PRO A 120 -10.22 -3.46 -5.91
N LEU A 121 -11.11 -4.21 -6.57
CA LEU A 121 -10.71 -5.24 -7.54
C LEU A 121 -10.74 -4.77 -9.00
N ASN A 122 -11.05 -3.49 -9.26
CA ASN A 122 -11.27 -2.93 -10.59
C ASN A 122 -10.16 -3.29 -11.59
N SER A 123 -8.90 -2.98 -11.25
CA SER A 123 -7.75 -3.27 -12.11
C SER A 123 -7.57 -4.77 -12.32
N LEU A 124 -7.74 -5.57 -11.27
CA LEU A 124 -7.59 -7.03 -11.35
C LEU A 124 -8.66 -7.66 -12.24
N CYS A 125 -9.93 -7.28 -12.07
CA CYS A 125 -11.04 -7.75 -12.89
C CYS A 125 -10.84 -7.41 -14.38
N LEU A 126 -10.34 -6.20 -14.68
CA LEU A 126 -10.01 -5.81 -16.05
C LEU A 126 -8.88 -6.65 -16.64
N GLN A 127 -7.82 -6.91 -15.86
CA GLN A 127 -6.72 -7.78 -16.27
C GLN A 127 -7.19 -9.22 -16.53
N ILE A 128 -8.03 -9.78 -15.65
CA ILE A 128 -8.60 -11.12 -15.82
C ILE A 128 -9.36 -11.23 -17.15
N LYS A 129 -10.21 -10.24 -17.48
CA LYS A 129 -10.92 -10.23 -18.78
C LYS A 129 -9.98 -10.06 -19.97
N SER A 130 -8.87 -9.35 -19.82
CA SER A 130 -7.86 -9.25 -20.89
C SER A 130 -7.19 -10.59 -21.21
N LEU A 131 -7.18 -11.54 -20.27
CA LEU A 131 -6.70 -12.91 -20.45
C LEU A 131 -7.73 -13.85 -21.09
N GLN A 132 -8.84 -13.33 -21.61
CA GLN A 132 -9.92 -14.09 -22.26
C GLN A 132 -10.59 -15.11 -21.33
N VAL A 133 -10.69 -14.79 -20.04
CA VAL A 133 -11.45 -15.57 -19.05
C VAL A 133 -12.94 -15.25 -19.17
N ASP A 134 -13.77 -16.29 -19.23
CA ASP A 134 -15.23 -16.14 -19.40
C ASP A 134 -15.89 -15.43 -18.21
N SER A 135 -15.73 -15.95 -16.99
CA SER A 135 -16.33 -15.39 -15.77
C SER A 135 -15.27 -14.92 -14.77
N ILE A 136 -15.28 -13.62 -14.44
CA ILE A 136 -14.39 -13.06 -13.41
C ILE A 136 -14.69 -13.70 -12.05
N GLY A 137 -15.98 -13.87 -11.73
CA GLY A 137 -16.42 -14.42 -10.45
C GLY A 137 -15.95 -15.86 -10.25
N GLU A 138 -16.11 -16.71 -11.26
CA GLU A 138 -15.65 -18.11 -11.21
C GLU A 138 -14.13 -18.18 -11.08
N PHE A 139 -13.40 -17.36 -11.83
CA PHE A 139 -11.94 -17.32 -11.74
C PHE A 139 -11.45 -16.91 -10.34
N LEU A 140 -12.02 -15.84 -9.77
CA LEU A 140 -11.63 -15.37 -8.43
C LEU A 140 -12.09 -16.32 -7.31
N SER A 141 -13.16 -17.09 -7.54
CA SER A 141 -13.62 -18.11 -6.59
C SER A 141 -12.60 -19.25 -6.39
N ALA A 142 -11.73 -19.49 -7.38
CA ALA A 142 -10.67 -20.50 -7.34
C ALA A 142 -9.38 -20.02 -6.63
N ALA A 143 -9.31 -18.76 -6.18
CA ALA A 143 -8.16 -18.24 -5.46
C ALA A 143 -7.98 -18.96 -4.10
N LEU A 144 -6.75 -19.02 -3.59
CA LEU A 144 -6.43 -19.64 -2.28
C LEU A 144 -7.31 -19.09 -1.14
N GLN A 145 -7.59 -17.79 -1.20
CA GLN A 145 -8.58 -17.12 -0.36
C GLN A 145 -9.42 -16.24 -1.27
N PRO A 146 -10.64 -16.65 -1.63
CA PRO A 146 -11.48 -15.92 -2.56
C PRO A 146 -12.00 -14.61 -1.94
N PRO A 147 -12.11 -13.51 -2.72
CA PRO A 147 -12.72 -12.27 -2.26
C PRO A 147 -14.21 -12.42 -2.01
N GLU A 148 -14.79 -11.49 -1.25
CA GLU A 148 -16.24 -11.43 -1.09
C GLU A 148 -16.93 -11.21 -2.45
N PRO A 149 -18.01 -11.94 -2.77
CA PRO A 149 -18.72 -11.79 -4.04
C PRO A 149 -19.15 -10.35 -4.32
N ARG A 150 -19.52 -9.60 -3.28
CA ARG A 150 -19.90 -8.18 -3.39
C ARG A 150 -18.76 -7.30 -3.87
N ALA A 151 -17.52 -7.55 -3.44
CA ALA A 151 -16.35 -6.80 -3.90
C ALA A 151 -16.08 -7.04 -5.40
N VAL A 152 -16.29 -8.28 -5.86
CA VAL A 152 -16.19 -8.63 -7.28
C VAL A 152 -17.30 -7.95 -8.09
N GLN A 153 -18.54 -8.02 -7.61
CA GLN A 153 -19.69 -7.37 -8.25
C GLN A 153 -19.50 -5.86 -8.38
N ASN A 154 -19.09 -5.17 -7.30
CA ASN A 154 -18.79 -3.73 -7.32
C ASN A 154 -17.76 -3.39 -8.41
N ALA A 155 -16.72 -4.21 -8.56
CA ALA A 155 -15.69 -4.00 -9.57
C ALA A 155 -16.23 -4.21 -11.00
N VAL A 156 -17.02 -5.25 -11.23
CA VAL A 156 -17.67 -5.50 -12.53
C VAL A 156 -18.62 -4.37 -12.90
N GLU A 157 -19.50 -3.96 -12.00
CA GLU A 157 -20.43 -2.85 -12.20
C GLU A 157 -19.69 -1.54 -12.50
N PHE A 158 -18.61 -1.28 -11.78
CA PHE A 158 -17.75 -0.13 -12.04
C PHE A 158 -17.12 -0.18 -13.44
N LEU A 159 -16.60 -1.36 -13.85
CA LEU A 159 -16.00 -1.55 -15.16
C LEU A 159 -17.01 -1.40 -16.31
N LYS A 160 -18.25 -1.84 -16.12
CA LYS A 160 -19.38 -1.59 -17.03
C LYS A 160 -19.71 -0.10 -17.10
N MET A 161 -19.83 0.57 -15.95
CA MET A 161 -20.11 2.01 -15.86
C MET A 161 -19.07 2.86 -16.60
N ILE A 162 -17.78 2.51 -16.52
CA ILE A 162 -16.74 3.23 -17.28
C ILE A 162 -16.64 2.78 -18.74
N GLY A 163 -17.46 1.84 -19.20
CA GLY A 163 -17.50 1.34 -20.58
C GLY A 163 -16.31 0.46 -20.95
N SER A 164 -15.60 -0.09 -19.97
CA SER A 164 -14.50 -1.04 -20.20
C SER A 164 -15.00 -2.47 -20.41
N LEU A 165 -16.16 -2.79 -19.84
CA LEU A 165 -16.92 -4.01 -20.10
C LEU A 165 -18.29 -3.65 -20.68
N ASP A 166 -18.87 -4.54 -21.48
CA ASP A 166 -20.26 -4.47 -21.90
C ASP A 166 -21.21 -5.09 -20.85
N GLU A 167 -22.52 -5.06 -21.11
CA GLU A 167 -23.53 -5.62 -20.21
C GLU A 167 -23.38 -7.12 -19.95
N ASN A 168 -22.77 -7.85 -20.89
CA ASN A 168 -22.48 -9.28 -20.80
C ASN A 168 -21.08 -9.57 -20.23
N GLU A 169 -20.41 -8.56 -19.66
CA GLU A 169 -19.05 -8.63 -19.12
C GLU A 169 -17.96 -8.91 -20.17
N ASN A 170 -18.22 -8.68 -21.46
CA ASN A 170 -17.17 -8.79 -22.47
C ASN A 170 -16.32 -7.53 -22.49
N LEU A 171 -15.03 -7.71 -22.78
CA LEU A 171 -14.09 -6.60 -22.90
C LEU A 171 -14.40 -5.75 -24.14
N THR A 172 -14.64 -4.46 -23.94
CA THR A 172 -14.85 -3.51 -25.05
C THR A 172 -13.52 -3.08 -25.67
N ASP A 173 -13.55 -2.38 -26.81
CA ASP A 173 -12.34 -1.78 -27.38
C ASP A 173 -11.67 -0.79 -26.42
N LEU A 174 -12.46 0.00 -25.69
CA LEU A 174 -11.96 0.86 -24.62
C LEU A 174 -11.30 0.01 -23.52
N GLY A 175 -11.95 -1.06 -23.09
CA GLY A 175 -11.42 -1.99 -22.09
C GLY A 175 -10.06 -2.58 -22.47
N ARG A 176 -9.87 -2.93 -23.75
CA ARG A 176 -8.58 -3.43 -24.29
C ARG A 176 -7.47 -2.39 -24.16
N TYR A 177 -7.74 -1.12 -24.48
CA TYR A 177 -6.74 -0.07 -24.29
C TYR A 177 -6.46 0.18 -22.81
N LEU A 178 -7.51 0.19 -21.96
CA LEU A 178 -7.35 0.40 -20.52
C LEU A 178 -6.54 -0.72 -19.86
N SER A 179 -6.68 -1.98 -20.28
CA SER A 179 -5.93 -3.09 -19.71
C SER A 179 -4.43 -3.04 -20.04
N MET A 180 -4.02 -2.23 -21.03
CA MET A 180 -2.60 -2.03 -21.37
C MET A 180 -1.94 -0.90 -20.59
N LEU A 181 -2.71 -0.07 -19.88
CA LEU A 181 -2.18 1.08 -19.14
C LEU A 181 -1.82 0.69 -17.70
N PRO A 182 -0.64 1.07 -17.17
CA PRO A 182 -0.20 0.74 -15.82
C PRO A 182 -0.80 1.68 -14.76
N VAL A 183 -2.10 1.98 -14.86
CA VAL A 183 -2.84 2.87 -13.94
C VAL A 183 -4.22 2.29 -13.64
N ASP A 184 -4.87 2.78 -12.60
CA ASP A 184 -6.26 2.43 -12.31
C ASP A 184 -7.17 2.73 -13.53
N PRO A 185 -8.14 1.85 -13.87
CA PRO A 185 -9.00 2.01 -15.04
C PRO A 185 -9.68 3.39 -15.17
N LYS A 186 -10.04 4.05 -14.05
CA LYS A 186 -10.61 5.42 -14.12
C LYS A 186 -9.61 6.42 -14.65
N LEU A 187 -8.36 6.34 -14.19
CA LEU A 187 -7.29 7.24 -14.57
C LEU A 187 -6.85 6.95 -16.00
N GLY A 188 -6.81 5.68 -16.40
CA GLY A 188 -6.61 5.28 -17.79
C GLY A 188 -7.66 5.89 -18.71
N LYS A 189 -8.94 5.85 -18.32
CA LYS A 189 -10.02 6.47 -19.10
C LYS A 189 -9.86 7.97 -19.20
N MET A 190 -9.45 8.64 -18.12
CA MET A 190 -9.12 10.07 -18.16
C MET A 190 -8.02 10.37 -19.18
N LEU A 191 -6.93 9.60 -19.20
CA LEU A 191 -5.84 9.78 -20.17
C LEU A 191 -6.32 9.63 -21.62
N ILE A 192 -7.08 8.56 -21.91
CA ILE A 192 -7.61 8.32 -23.27
C ILE A 192 -8.54 9.46 -23.69
N MET A 193 -9.46 9.87 -22.81
CA MET A 193 -10.37 10.98 -23.10
C MET A 193 -9.61 12.31 -23.27
N GLY A 194 -8.58 12.55 -22.46
CA GLY A 194 -7.72 13.73 -22.58
C GLY A 194 -7.01 13.80 -23.94
N ALA A 195 -6.59 12.66 -24.48
CA ALA A 195 -6.03 12.58 -25.83
C ALA A 195 -7.09 12.87 -26.91
N VAL A 196 -8.28 12.25 -26.80
CA VAL A 196 -9.40 12.44 -27.74
C VAL A 196 -9.86 13.90 -27.80
N PHE A 197 -10.00 14.54 -26.63
CA PHE A 197 -10.42 15.95 -26.52
C PHE A 197 -9.27 16.96 -26.66
N ARG A 198 -8.05 16.49 -26.95
CA ARG A 198 -6.84 17.32 -27.13
C ARG A 198 -6.50 18.20 -25.91
N CYS A 199 -6.77 17.71 -24.71
CA CYS A 199 -6.41 18.34 -23.42
C CYS A 199 -5.49 17.45 -22.57
N ILE A 200 -4.60 16.70 -23.22
CA ILE A 200 -3.78 15.67 -22.55
C ILE A 200 -2.81 16.24 -21.52
N ASP A 201 -2.25 17.43 -21.73
CA ASP A 201 -1.25 18.04 -20.83
C ASP A 201 -1.76 18.29 -19.40
N PRO A 202 -2.88 19.02 -19.19
CA PRO A 202 -3.45 19.18 -17.84
C PRO A 202 -3.97 17.86 -17.27
N ILE A 203 -4.52 16.97 -18.10
CA ILE A 203 -5.00 15.66 -17.65
C ILE A 203 -3.86 14.77 -17.18
N LEU A 204 -2.71 14.80 -17.86
CA LEU A 204 -1.51 14.07 -17.45
C LEU A 204 -1.04 14.55 -16.07
N THR A 205 -1.05 15.87 -15.85
CA THR A 205 -0.70 16.47 -14.54
C THR A 205 -1.63 15.98 -13.43
N VAL A 206 -2.94 16.00 -13.67
CA VAL A 206 -3.94 15.52 -12.70
C VAL A 206 -3.78 14.02 -12.43
N VAL A 207 -3.66 13.21 -13.48
CA VAL A 207 -3.51 11.76 -13.36
C VAL A 207 -2.23 11.41 -12.62
N ALA A 208 -1.11 12.07 -12.94
CA ALA A 208 0.17 11.86 -12.24
C ALA A 208 0.05 12.19 -10.75
N GLY A 209 -0.64 13.28 -10.38
CA GLY A 209 -0.88 13.63 -8.97
C GLY A 209 -1.78 12.64 -8.23
N LEU A 210 -2.72 12.00 -8.92
CA LEU A 210 -3.64 11.01 -8.33
C LEU A 210 -3.08 9.58 -8.31
N SER A 211 -2.20 9.22 -9.26
CA SER A 211 -1.61 7.87 -9.38
C SER A 211 -0.31 7.73 -8.60
N ALA A 212 0.47 8.81 -8.53
CA ALA A 212 1.74 8.82 -7.84
C ALA A 212 1.59 9.46 -6.45
N ARG A 213 2.73 9.57 -5.78
CA ARG A 213 2.79 10.25 -4.50
C ARG A 213 2.50 11.74 -4.67
N ASP A 214 1.68 12.25 -3.78
CA ASP A 214 1.35 13.67 -3.67
C ASP A 214 2.64 14.53 -3.65
N PRO A 215 2.73 15.60 -4.48
CA PRO A 215 3.92 16.44 -4.59
C PRO A 215 4.15 17.33 -3.36
N PHE A 216 3.14 17.51 -2.51
CA PHE A 216 3.25 18.26 -1.27
C PHE A 216 4.01 17.42 -0.24
N LEU A 217 5.20 17.87 0.11
CA LEU A 217 5.97 17.35 1.23
C LEU A 217 5.43 17.96 2.52
N LEU A 218 5.22 17.13 3.54
CA LEU A 218 4.95 17.60 4.91
C LEU A 218 6.30 17.97 5.54
N PRO A 219 6.63 19.25 5.75
CA PRO A 219 7.83 19.64 6.48
C PRO A 219 7.64 19.26 7.95
N GLN A 220 8.68 18.73 8.60
CA GLN A 220 8.61 18.41 10.04
C GLN A 220 8.41 19.67 10.91
N ASP A 221 8.80 20.84 10.41
CA ASP A 221 8.81 22.11 11.15
C ASP A 221 7.52 22.96 11.01
N LYS A 222 6.46 22.46 10.36
CA LYS A 222 5.20 23.22 10.19
C LYS A 222 3.97 22.49 10.73
N LYS A 223 4.07 22.01 11.97
CA LYS A 223 2.90 21.67 12.79
C LYS A 223 2.92 22.58 14.01
N ASP A 224 2.37 23.77 13.85
CA ASP A 224 1.82 24.53 14.98
C ASP A 224 0.52 23.85 15.47
#